data_AF-A0A1G9URK8-F1
#
_entry.id   AF-A0A1G9URK8-F1
#
_cell.length_a   1.000
_cell.length_b   1.000
_cell.length_c   1.000
_cell.angle_alpha   90.00
_cell.angle_beta   90.00
_cell.angle_gamma   90.00
#
_symmetry.space_group_name_H-M   'P 1'
#
loop_
_entity.id
_entity.type
_entity.pdbx_description
1 polymer ?
#
loop_
_entity_poly.entity_id
_entity_poly.type
_entity_poly.pdbx_seq_one_letter_code
_entity_poly.pdbx_strand_id
1 'polypeptide(L)'
;MAEETGHTARPGSELPTMRYLANGRPKEVRYWAAEAGPGTFAPNTEVDRLLWLSPTAARVRLTQPRDRTLVDALLNSLHMT
;
A
#
# COMPACT_ATOMS: atom_id res chain seq x y z
N MET A 1 -4.00 -2.60 -7.36
CA MET A 1 -3.44 -1.35 -7.89
C MET A 1 -4.38 -0.73 -8.91
N ALA A 2 -4.36 -1.10 -10.19
CA ALA A 2 -5.13 -0.40 -11.23
C ALA A 2 -6.63 -0.22 -10.96
N GLU A 3 -7.30 -1.23 -10.41
CA GLU A 3 -8.74 -1.16 -10.07
C GLU A 3 -9.08 -0.09 -9.03
N GLU A 4 -8.26 0.03 -7.98
CA GLU A 4 -8.50 0.95 -6.86
C GLU A 4 -7.87 2.33 -7.06
N THR A 5 -6.76 2.41 -7.81
CA THR A 5 -5.99 3.65 -7.96
C THR A 5 -6.16 4.30 -9.34
N GLY A 6 -6.61 3.55 -10.34
CA GLY A 6 -6.60 3.98 -11.74
C GLY A 6 -5.20 4.04 -12.37
N HIS A 7 -4.15 3.64 -11.64
CA HIS A 7 -2.76 3.65 -12.10
C HIS A 7 -2.28 2.25 -12.45
N THR A 8 -1.63 2.14 -13.61
CA THR A 8 -0.73 1.01 -13.87
C THR A 8 0.39 0.99 -12.84
N ALA A 9 1.01 -0.17 -12.62
CA ALA A 9 2.09 -0.29 -11.66
C ALA A 9 3.14 -1.30 -12.13
N ARG A 10 4.40 -1.00 -11.87
CA ARG A 10 5.51 -1.94 -12.03
C ARG A 10 5.92 -2.47 -10.65
N PRO A 11 5.68 -3.76 -10.36
CA PRO A 11 6.13 -4.35 -9.10
C PRO A 11 7.66 -4.32 -8.99
N GLY A 12 8.14 -4.01 -7.80
CA GLY A 12 9.54 -4.11 -7.37
C GLY A 12 9.70 -5.20 -6.32
N SER A 13 10.51 -4.93 -5.29
CA SER A 13 10.79 -5.86 -4.20
C SER A 13 9.52 -6.30 -3.45
N GLU A 14 9.45 -7.59 -3.11
CA GLU A 14 8.45 -8.10 -2.18
C GLU A 14 8.71 -7.53 -0.77
N LEU A 15 7.64 -7.10 -0.11
CA LEU A 15 7.62 -6.61 1.26
C LEU A 15 7.11 -7.71 2.20
N PRO A 16 7.27 -7.58 3.52
CA PRO A 16 6.82 -8.61 4.46
C PRO A 16 5.34 -9.00 4.29
N THR A 17 5.09 -10.31 4.25
CA THR A 17 3.73 -10.87 4.26
C THR A 17 3.04 -10.61 5.60
N MET A 18 1.80 -10.13 5.54
CA MET A 18 0.95 -9.99 6.72
C MET A 18 -0.01 -11.17 6.87
N ARG A 19 -0.09 -11.70 8.09
CA ARG A 19 -1.06 -12.73 8.48
C ARG A 19 -1.88 -12.23 9.66
N TYR A 20 -3.19 -12.15 9.50
CA TYR A 20 -4.10 -11.66 10.55
C TYR A 20 -5.51 -12.25 10.39
N LEU A 21 -6.34 -12.13 11.42
CA LEU A 21 -7.76 -12.49 11.32
C LEU A 21 -8.56 -11.30 10.75
N ALA A 22 -9.34 -11.56 9.72
CA ALA A 22 -10.34 -10.63 9.19
C ALA A 22 -11.71 -11.28 9.30
N ASN A 23 -12.65 -10.65 10.01
CA ASN A 23 -13.99 -11.20 10.27
C ASN A 23 -13.96 -12.64 10.79
N GLY A 24 -13.04 -12.91 11.73
CA GLY A 24 -12.85 -14.25 12.35
C GLY A 24 -12.16 -15.28 11.45
N ARG A 25 -11.77 -14.94 10.22
CA ARG A 25 -11.12 -15.85 9.28
C ARG A 25 -9.65 -15.51 9.08
N PRO A 26 -8.73 -16.50 9.00
CA PRO A 26 -7.34 -16.25 8.64
C PRO A 26 -7.23 -15.57 7.27
N LYS A 27 -6.45 -14.49 7.21
CA LYS A 27 -6.13 -13.75 6.01
C LYS A 27 -4.61 -13.62 5.90
N GLU A 28 -4.08 -13.98 4.74
CA GLU A 28 -2.70 -13.72 4.34
C GLU A 28 -2.68 -12.67 3.22
N VAL A 29 -1.82 -11.66 3.34
CA VAL A 29 -1.65 -10.61 2.34
C VAL A 29 -0.16 -10.43 2.05
N ARG A 30 0.20 -10.56 0.78
CA ARG A 30 1.56 -10.30 0.29
C ARG A 30 1.60 -8.89 -0.29
N TYR A 31 2.66 -8.16 0.01
CA TYR A 31 2.83 -6.78 -0.40
C TYR A 31 4.08 -6.66 -1.28
N TRP A 32 4.06 -5.70 -2.19
CA TRP A 32 5.20 -5.35 -3.03
C TRP A 32 5.40 -3.85 -3.00
N ALA A 33 6.66 -3.41 -3.04
CA ALA A 33 6.98 -2.09 -3.52
C ALA A 33 6.49 -1.99 -4.96
N ALA A 34 5.82 -0.91 -5.32
CA ALA A 34 5.27 -0.75 -6.65
C ALA A 34 5.47 0.68 -7.12
N GLU A 35 6.13 0.84 -8.26
CA GLU A 35 6.25 2.14 -8.92
C GLU A 35 4.97 2.40 -9.72
N ALA A 36 4.31 3.51 -9.44
CA ALA A 36 3.11 3.91 -10.15
C ALA A 36 3.45 4.42 -11.55
N GLY A 37 2.76 3.88 -12.55
CA GLY A 37 2.84 4.31 -13.94
C GLY A 37 1.70 5.26 -14.31
N PRO A 38 1.49 5.47 -15.63
CA PRO A 38 0.39 6.26 -16.14
C PRO A 38 -0.97 5.79 -15.60
N GLY A 39 -1.86 6.76 -15.41
CA GLY A 39 -3.20 6.53 -14.92
C GLY A 39 -3.85 7.78 -14.34
N THR A 40 -5.13 7.68 -14.02
CA THR A 40 -5.87 8.73 -13.34
C THR A 40 -6.87 8.06 -12.41
N PHE A 41 -6.85 8.49 -11.15
CA PHE A 41 -7.80 8.00 -10.16
C PHE A 41 -9.23 8.41 -10.51
N ALA A 42 -10.14 7.43 -10.45
CA ALA A 42 -11.58 7.64 -10.50
C ALA A 42 -12.19 6.97 -9.26
N PRO A 43 -12.96 7.70 -8.42
CA PRO A 43 -13.65 7.11 -7.29
C PRO A 43 -14.55 5.95 -7.71
N ASN A 44 -14.63 4.91 -6.88
CA ASN A 44 -15.51 3.77 -7.07
C ASN A 44 -16.21 3.39 -5.75
N THR A 45 -16.91 2.25 -5.73
CA THR A 45 -17.66 1.80 -4.55
C THR A 45 -16.79 1.39 -3.36
N GLU A 46 -15.50 1.12 -3.59
CA GLU A 46 -14.54 0.66 -2.57
C GLU A 46 -13.58 1.78 -2.15
N VAL A 47 -13.20 2.67 -3.06
CA VAL A 47 -12.23 3.76 -2.83
C VAL A 47 -12.81 5.09 -3.30
N ASP A 48 -13.06 6.01 -2.36
CA ASP A 48 -13.62 7.33 -2.66
C ASP A 48 -12.54 8.39 -2.96
N ARG A 49 -11.32 8.21 -2.45
CA ARG A 49 -10.21 9.17 -2.55
C ARG A 49 -8.85 8.51 -2.65
N LEU A 50 -7.96 9.14 -3.42
CA LEU A 50 -6.53 8.83 -3.48
C LEU A 50 -5.71 10.07 -3.12
N LEU A 51 -4.73 9.90 -2.24
CA LEU A 51 -3.78 10.95 -1.85
C LEU A 51 -2.34 10.47 -2.08
N TRP A 52 -1.55 11.29 -2.76
CA TRP A 52 -0.10 11.12 -2.82
C TRP A 52 0.54 11.87 -1.65
N LEU A 53 1.27 11.16 -0.80
CA LEU A 53 1.83 11.70 0.44
C LEU A 53 3.31 11.33 0.56
N SER A 54 4.07 12.12 1.32
CA SER A 54 5.39 11.69 1.77
C SER A 54 5.27 10.46 2.69
N PRO A 55 6.31 9.63 2.81
CA PRO A 55 6.29 8.44 3.67
C PRO A 55 5.89 8.76 5.12
N THR A 56 6.42 9.85 5.69
CA THR A 56 6.08 10.30 7.04
C THR A 56 4.60 10.65 7.17
N ALA A 57 4.03 11.40 6.22
CA ALA A 57 2.62 11.77 6.25
C ALA A 57 1.70 10.55 6.03
N ALA A 58 2.08 9.63 5.12
CA ALA A 58 1.36 8.37 4.90
C ALA A 58 1.31 7.53 6.18
N ARG A 59 2.44 7.38 6.88
CA ARG A 59 2.53 6.64 8.14
C ARG A 59 1.59 7.18 9.23
N VAL A 60 1.44 8.50 9.31
CA VAL A 60 0.50 9.15 10.25
C VAL A 60 -0.96 8.93 9.83
N ARG A 61 -1.24 8.93 8.52
CA ARG A 61 -2.61 8.84 7.99
C ARG A 61 -3.19 7.43 8.02
N LEU A 62 -2.35 6.39 7.99
CA LEU A 62 -2.76 4.99 8.06
C LEU A 62 -3.43 4.68 9.41
N THR A 63 -4.67 4.21 9.34
CA THR A 63 -5.51 3.90 10.51
C THR A 63 -5.27 2.50 11.05
N GLN A 64 -4.87 1.56 10.20
CA GLN A 64 -4.50 0.22 10.60
C GLN A 64 -3.03 0.21 11.05
N PRO A 65 -2.73 -0.04 12.35
CA PRO A 65 -1.37 0.07 12.86
C PRO A 65 -0.37 -0.86 12.16
N ARG A 66 -0.83 -2.04 11.72
CA ARG A 66 -0.01 -2.99 10.96
C ARG A 66 0.48 -2.40 9.64
N ASP A 67 -0.34 -1.64 8.92
CA ASP A 67 0.03 -1.12 7.60
C ASP A 67 1.14 -0.06 7.70
N ARG A 68 1.30 0.59 8.87
CA ARG A 68 2.38 1.55 9.10
C ARG A 68 3.76 0.92 8.96
N THR A 69 3.92 -0.35 9.35
CA THR A 69 5.21 -1.05 9.26
C THR A 69 5.61 -1.35 7.82
N LEU A 70 4.64 -1.38 6.88
CA LEU A 70 4.93 -1.53 5.45
C LEU A 70 5.56 -0.28 4.84
N VAL A 71 5.28 0.91 5.39
CA VAL A 71 5.96 2.15 4.98
C VAL A 71 7.43 2.06 5.35
N ASP A 72 7.73 1.62 6.57
CA ASP A 72 9.11 1.44 7.02
C ASP A 72 9.82 0.34 6.19
N ALA A 73 9.13 -0.78 5.91
CA ALA A 73 9.66 -1.85 5.05
C ALA A 73 9.92 -1.38 3.61
N LEU A 74 9.04 -0.53 3.06
CA LEU A 74 9.23 0.07 1.75
C LEU A 74 10.49 0.92 1.72
N LEU A 75 10.68 1.82 2.69
CA LEU A 75 11.86 2.68 2.76
C LEU A 75 13.16 1.86 2.90
N ASN A 76 13.14 0.82 3.72
CA ASN A 76 14.25 -0.13 3.83
C ASN A 76 14.56 -0.78 2.48
N SER A 77 13.53 -1.25 1.76
CA SER A 77 13.71 -1.92 0.45
C SER A 77 14.28 -1.00 -0.64
N LEU A 78 14.07 0.32 -0.50
CA LEU A 78 14.59 1.34 -1.40
C LEU A 78 15.96 1.89 -0.96
N HIS A 79 16.51 1.42 0.19
CA HIS A 79 17.73 1.95 0.82
C HIS A 79 17.63 3.44 1.17
N MET A 80 16.45 3.87 1.63
CA MET A 80 16.14 5.27 1.94
C MET A 80 15.95 5.54 3.45
N THR A 81 16.58 4.72 4.30
CA THR A 81 16.53 4.82 5.78
C THR A 81 17.37 5.93 6.35
#